data_AF-A0A3B3Z2X6-F1
#
_entry.id   AF-A0A3B3Z2X6-F1
#
_cell.length_a   1.000
_cell.length_b   1.000
_cell.length_c   1.000
_cell.angle_alpha   90.00
_cell.angle_beta   90.00
_cell.angle_gamma   90.00
#
_symmetry.space_group_name_H-M   'P 1'
#
loop_
_entity.id
_entity.type
_entity.pdbx_description
1 polymer ?
#
loop_
_entity_poly.entity_id
_entity_poly.type
_entity_poly.pdbx_seq_one_letter_code
_entity_poly.pdbx_strand_id
1 'polypeptide(L)'
;MICEKIHLLHLLPELLLLPEEIHRSRPKTTNQSQEEGLSVDDLFIVFEGSSSEDGSHARQLWKSIALLPPLESRLASADIRQRLPVARPQRRGTSHVDDPVPLTVCSERQREDERRRYQAMADQKKEVMALLGRQRQQRIQRERLSAAVKPKNKVVEPPDPETELDKELVRQLP
;
A
#
# COMPACT_ATOMS: atom_id res chain seq x y z
N MET A 1 -8.65 31.64 -16.29
CA MET A 1 -9.79 30.69 -16.35
C MET A 1 -9.32 29.25 -16.23
N ILE A 2 -8.76 28.84 -15.08
CA ILE A 2 -8.35 27.44 -14.81
C ILE A 2 -8.56 27.13 -13.32
N CYS A 3 -9.79 27.29 -12.81
CA CYS A 3 -10.07 27.08 -11.38
C CYS A 3 -11.24 26.14 -11.05
N GLU A 4 -11.78 25.36 -11.99
CA GLU A 4 -12.97 24.54 -11.68
C GLU A 4 -12.76 23.02 -11.65
N LYS A 5 -11.54 22.50 -11.77
CA LYS A 5 -11.32 21.03 -11.82
C LYS A 5 -10.89 20.35 -10.53
N ILE A 6 -10.88 21.04 -9.38
CA ILE A 6 -10.46 20.42 -8.10
C ILE A 6 -11.65 20.22 -7.13
N HIS A 7 -12.86 20.70 -7.45
CA HIS A 7 -14.03 20.52 -6.57
C HIS A 7 -14.86 19.24 -6.81
N LEU A 8 -14.47 18.35 -7.73
CA LEU A 8 -15.22 17.11 -8.03
C LEU A 8 -14.56 15.83 -7.49
N LEU A 9 -13.97 15.86 -6.29
CA LEU A 9 -13.53 14.63 -5.60
C LEU A 9 -13.99 14.56 -4.14
N HIS A 10 -15.04 15.31 -3.77
CA HIS A 10 -15.54 15.38 -2.38
C HIS A 10 -17.00 14.95 -2.19
N LEU A 11 -17.63 14.31 -3.17
CA LEU A 11 -18.96 13.71 -3.01
C LEU A 11 -19.04 12.36 -3.73
N LEU A 12 -18.76 11.29 -2.99
CA LEU A 12 -19.37 9.96 -3.17
C LEU A 12 -18.87 8.99 -2.07
N PRO A 13 -19.60 8.82 -0.96
CA PRO A 13 -19.42 7.66 -0.10
C PRO A 13 -20.71 6.83 -0.11
N GLU A 14 -21.14 6.28 -1.26
CA GLU A 14 -22.34 5.43 -1.24
C GLU A 14 -22.49 4.40 -2.38
N LEU A 15 -21.43 3.74 -2.85
CA LEU A 15 -21.59 2.58 -3.76
C LEU A 15 -20.59 1.47 -3.49
N LEU A 16 -20.77 0.73 -2.40
CA LEU A 16 -20.20 -0.61 -2.25
C LEU A 16 -21.24 -1.59 -1.70
N LEU A 17 -22.26 -1.84 -2.51
CA LEU A 17 -22.99 -3.11 -2.50
C LEU A 17 -23.41 -3.38 -3.95
N LEU A 18 -22.80 -4.38 -4.58
CA LEU A 18 -23.30 -5.29 -5.64
C LEU A 18 -22.14 -5.85 -6.50
N PRO A 19 -22.35 -7.01 -7.15
CA PRO A 19 -21.45 -8.17 -7.07
C PRO A 19 -20.40 -8.23 -8.18
N GLU A 20 -19.40 -9.07 -7.91
CA GLU A 20 -18.60 -9.84 -8.88
C GLU A 20 -19.29 -10.00 -10.24
N GLU A 21 -18.85 -9.25 -11.24
CA GLU A 21 -18.94 -9.61 -12.66
C GLU A 21 -17.83 -8.83 -13.40
N ILE A 22 -16.59 -9.32 -13.29
CA ILE A 22 -15.50 -8.84 -14.15
C ILE A 22 -15.62 -9.55 -15.49
N HIS A 23 -16.62 -9.15 -16.28
CA HIS A 23 -16.53 -9.32 -17.72
C HIS A 23 -15.45 -8.35 -18.23
N ARG A 24 -14.23 -8.87 -18.39
CA ARG A 24 -13.19 -8.24 -19.21
C ARG A 24 -13.71 -8.15 -20.65
N SER A 25 -14.45 -7.08 -20.95
CA SER A 25 -14.70 -6.66 -22.32
C SER A 25 -13.39 -6.20 -22.93
N ARG A 26 -12.73 -7.15 -23.60
CA ARG A 26 -11.65 -6.91 -24.56
C ARG A 26 -12.21 -5.97 -25.64
N PRO A 27 -11.59 -4.81 -25.93
CA PRO A 27 -12.00 -4.01 -27.07
C PRO A 27 -11.87 -4.87 -28.33
N LYS A 28 -12.98 -4.96 -29.07
CA LYS A 28 -13.05 -5.65 -30.35
C LYS A 28 -12.33 -4.79 -31.39
N THR A 29 -11.07 -5.11 -31.63
CA THR A 29 -10.39 -4.65 -32.85
C THR A 29 -10.80 -5.56 -33.99
N THR A 30 -11.54 -4.97 -34.92
CA THR A 30 -11.79 -5.49 -36.26
C THR A 30 -10.45 -5.84 -36.92
N ASN A 31 -10.37 -7.04 -37.48
CA ASN A 31 -9.20 -7.56 -38.18
C ASN A 31 -8.74 -6.61 -39.29
N GLN A 32 -7.53 -6.09 -39.15
CA GLN A 32 -6.64 -5.87 -40.29
C GLN A 32 -5.28 -6.44 -39.89
N SER A 33 -4.84 -7.39 -40.71
CA SER A 33 -3.61 -8.15 -40.55
C SER A 33 -2.40 -7.22 -40.70
N GLN A 34 -1.70 -6.97 -39.61
CA GLN A 34 -0.31 -6.51 -39.62
C GLN A 34 0.39 -7.23 -38.47
N GLU A 35 1.20 -8.23 -38.82
CA GLU A 35 2.22 -8.76 -37.92
C GLU A 35 3.27 -7.67 -37.73
N GLU A 36 2.99 -6.71 -36.84
CA GLU A 36 4.03 -5.87 -36.27
C GLU A 36 4.78 -6.76 -35.28
N GLY A 37 5.87 -7.36 -35.74
CA GLY A 37 6.77 -8.10 -34.88
C GLY A 37 7.24 -7.19 -33.76
N LEU A 38 6.86 -7.49 -32.51
CA LEU A 38 7.44 -6.84 -31.36
C LEU A 38 8.95 -6.98 -31.47
N SER A 39 9.64 -5.84 -31.55
CA SER A 39 11.10 -5.84 -31.61
C SER A 39 11.64 -6.51 -30.35
N VAL A 40 12.79 -7.17 -30.46
CA VAL A 40 13.41 -7.84 -29.29
C VAL A 40 13.66 -6.82 -28.16
N ASP A 41 13.84 -5.54 -28.52
CA ASP A 41 14.00 -4.41 -27.60
C ASP A 41 12.72 -4.08 -26.82
N ASP A 42 11.52 -4.32 -27.37
CA ASP A 42 10.24 -4.11 -26.66
C ASP A 42 9.94 -5.22 -25.63
N LEU A 43 10.72 -6.31 -25.64
CA LEU A 43 10.55 -7.46 -24.76
C LEU A 43 11.45 -7.43 -23.53
N PHE A 44 12.33 -6.43 -23.41
CA PHE A 44 13.23 -6.28 -22.27
C PHE A 44 12.72 -5.26 -21.25
N ILE A 45 12.84 -5.62 -19.97
CA ILE A 45 12.67 -4.68 -18.86
C ILE A 45 14.04 -4.09 -18.54
N VAL A 46 14.23 -2.81 -18.88
CA VAL A 46 15.45 -2.04 -18.57
C VAL A 46 15.26 -1.31 -17.24
N PHE A 47 16.19 -1.49 -16.31
CA PHE A 47 16.20 -0.83 -15.01
C PHE A 47 16.95 0.51 -15.09
N GLU A 48 16.30 1.54 -15.61
CA GLU A 48 16.88 2.87 -15.70
C GLU A 48 16.93 3.55 -14.31
N GLY A 49 18.08 4.15 -13.97
CA GLY A 49 18.29 4.81 -12.67
C GLY A 49 18.54 3.88 -11.48
N SER A 50 18.57 2.56 -11.68
CA SER A 50 18.95 1.59 -10.65
C SER A 50 20.45 1.32 -10.64
N SER A 51 21.00 0.91 -9.50
CA SER A 51 22.39 0.45 -9.44
C SER A 51 22.57 -0.88 -10.17
N SER A 52 23.81 -1.21 -10.55
CA SER A 52 24.15 -2.50 -11.17
C SER A 52 23.87 -3.68 -10.23
N GLU A 53 24.00 -3.44 -8.92
CA GLU A 53 23.66 -4.37 -7.84
C GLU A 53 22.16 -4.71 -7.84
N ASP A 54 21.27 -3.72 -7.97
CA ASP A 54 19.82 -3.96 -8.03
C ASP A 54 19.41 -4.83 -9.22
N GLY A 55 20.04 -4.60 -10.39
CA GLY A 55 19.81 -5.44 -11.57
C GLY A 55 20.22 -6.90 -11.35
N SER A 56 21.28 -7.13 -10.55
CA SER A 56 21.71 -8.48 -10.16
C SER A 56 20.71 -9.14 -9.20
N HIS A 57 20.21 -8.40 -8.23
CA HIS A 57 19.20 -8.86 -7.27
C HIS A 57 17.89 -9.20 -7.96
N ALA A 58 17.43 -8.33 -8.87
CA ALA A 58 16.26 -8.60 -9.69
C ALA A 58 16.46 -9.90 -10.47
N ARG A 59 17.58 -10.06 -11.20
CA ARG A 59 17.87 -11.31 -11.93
C ARG A 59 17.83 -12.54 -11.02
N GLN A 60 18.38 -12.47 -9.81
CA GLN A 60 18.34 -13.58 -8.85
C GLN A 60 16.92 -13.87 -8.35
N LEU A 61 16.12 -12.84 -8.09
CA LEU A 61 14.72 -12.97 -7.69
C LEU A 61 13.86 -13.61 -8.79
N TRP A 62 13.98 -13.13 -10.03
CA TRP A 62 13.24 -13.68 -11.16
C TRP A 62 13.66 -15.12 -11.47
N LYS A 63 14.93 -15.47 -11.23
CA LYS A 63 15.40 -16.86 -11.30
C LYS A 63 14.79 -17.74 -10.20
N SER A 64 14.63 -17.22 -8.98
CA SER A 64 14.06 -18.02 -7.87
C SER A 64 12.57 -18.25 -8.00
N ILE A 65 11.82 -17.33 -8.63
CA ILE A 65 10.39 -17.49 -8.92
C ILE A 65 10.09 -18.68 -9.85
N ALA A 66 11.01 -19.00 -10.76
CA ALA A 66 10.86 -20.14 -11.67
C ALA A 66 11.22 -21.49 -11.01
N LEU A 67 11.80 -21.48 -9.81
CA LEU A 67 12.09 -22.70 -9.06
C LEU A 67 10.81 -23.18 -8.39
N LEU A 68 10.59 -24.50 -8.40
CA LEU A 68 9.57 -25.07 -7.52
C LEU A 68 9.92 -24.72 -6.06
N PRO A 69 8.94 -24.39 -5.22
CA PRO A 69 9.17 -24.28 -3.79
C PRO A 69 9.86 -25.56 -3.29
N PRO A 70 10.91 -25.44 -2.45
CA PRO A 70 11.65 -26.59 -1.94
C PRO A 70 10.71 -27.66 -1.40
N LEU A 71 11.06 -28.93 -1.59
CA LEU A 71 10.21 -30.05 -1.16
C LEU A 71 9.87 -30.00 0.33
N GLU A 72 10.77 -29.41 1.12
CA GLU A 72 10.67 -29.22 2.57
C GLU A 72 9.67 -28.12 2.99
N SER A 73 9.33 -27.18 2.10
CA SER A 73 8.31 -26.16 2.37
C SER A 73 6.90 -26.62 2.03
N ARG A 74 6.71 -27.91 1.67
CA ARG A 74 5.40 -28.48 1.40
C ARG A 74 4.70 -28.76 2.74
N LEU A 75 3.65 -27.97 3.02
CA LEU A 75 2.76 -28.12 4.19
C LEU A 75 2.17 -29.53 4.39
N ALA A 76 2.25 -30.39 3.38
CA ALA A 76 1.95 -31.81 3.51
C ALA A 76 3.07 -32.61 2.83
N SER A 77 3.66 -33.56 3.58
CA SER A 77 4.52 -34.58 3.01
C SER A 77 3.86 -35.20 1.78
N ALA A 78 4.62 -35.34 0.70
CA ALA A 78 4.17 -36.07 -0.49
C ALA A 78 3.92 -37.56 -0.17
N ASP A 79 4.50 -38.07 0.92
CA ASP A 79 4.28 -39.42 1.40
C ASP A 79 2.90 -39.55 2.05
N ILE A 80 2.02 -40.28 1.35
CA ILE A 80 0.64 -40.54 1.77
C ILE A 80 0.61 -41.38 3.05
N ARG A 81 1.68 -42.12 3.38
CA ARG A 81 1.76 -42.97 4.57
C ARG A 81 1.93 -42.18 5.87
N GLN A 82 2.42 -40.94 5.79
CA GLN A 82 2.51 -40.03 6.94
C GLN A 82 1.20 -39.28 7.20
N ARG A 83 0.22 -39.39 6.31
CA ARG A 83 -1.09 -38.78 6.52
C ARG A 83 -1.88 -39.66 7.48
N LEU A 84 -2.23 -39.11 8.65
CA LEU A 84 -3.18 -39.78 9.52
C LEU A 84 -4.47 -40.07 8.73
N PRO A 85 -5.08 -41.26 8.90
CA PRO A 85 -6.37 -41.55 8.32
C PRO A 85 -7.36 -40.46 8.72
N VAL A 86 -7.89 -39.72 7.73
CA VAL A 86 -8.94 -38.73 7.99
C VAL A 86 -10.14 -39.48 8.54
N ALA A 87 -10.55 -39.18 9.77
CA ALA A 87 -11.73 -39.75 10.38
C ALA A 87 -12.93 -39.51 9.46
N ARG A 88 -13.46 -40.57 8.85
CA ARG A 88 -14.68 -40.48 8.04
C ARG A 88 -15.85 -40.27 9.01
N PRO A 89 -16.81 -39.37 8.70
CA PRO A 89 -18.01 -39.24 9.50
C PRO A 89 -18.74 -40.58 9.59
N GLN A 90 -18.78 -41.16 10.78
CA GLN A 90 -19.51 -42.39 11.08
C GLN A 90 -21.01 -42.09 10.92
N ARG A 91 -21.65 -42.73 9.94
CA ARG A 91 -23.11 -42.66 9.81
C ARG A 91 -23.72 -43.29 11.06
N ARG A 92 -24.51 -42.48 11.77
CA ARG A 92 -25.10 -42.66 13.11
C ARG A 92 -25.62 -44.08 13.38
N GLY A 93 -25.22 -44.63 14.53
CA GLY A 93 -26.05 -45.53 15.32
C GLY A 93 -26.60 -44.74 16.50
N THR A 94 -27.91 -44.81 16.72
CA THR A 94 -28.64 -44.12 17.78
C THR A 94 -28.31 -44.73 19.15
N SER A 95 -27.73 -43.96 20.05
CA SER A 95 -27.76 -44.27 21.49
C SER A 95 -28.01 -42.98 22.28
N HIS A 96 -29.11 -42.99 23.02
CA HIS A 96 -29.52 -41.98 23.99
C HIS A 96 -28.38 -41.61 24.95
N VAL A 97 -28.11 -40.31 25.10
CA VAL A 97 -27.44 -39.71 26.26
C VAL A 97 -28.14 -38.39 26.54
N ASP A 98 -28.45 -38.17 27.82
CA ASP A 98 -29.19 -37.05 28.41
C ASP A 98 -28.79 -35.66 27.90
N ASP A 99 -29.76 -34.75 27.92
CA ASP A 99 -29.73 -33.38 27.38
C ASP A 99 -28.38 -32.65 27.58
N PRO A 100 -27.62 -32.39 26.50
CA PRO A 100 -26.59 -31.38 26.52
C PRO A 100 -27.23 -30.03 26.23
N VAL A 101 -26.81 -28.98 26.94
CA VAL A 101 -26.96 -27.60 26.45
C VAL A 101 -26.59 -27.61 24.96
N PRO A 102 -27.45 -27.14 24.04
CA PRO A 102 -27.19 -27.29 22.62
C PRO A 102 -25.83 -26.65 22.30
N LEU A 103 -24.85 -27.44 21.87
CA LEU A 103 -23.51 -26.96 21.46
C LEU A 103 -23.60 -25.77 20.49
N THR A 104 -24.72 -25.65 19.77
CA THR A 104 -25.10 -24.55 18.89
C THR A 104 -25.18 -23.20 19.59
N VAL A 105 -25.76 -23.08 20.79
CA VAL A 105 -25.90 -21.79 21.50
C VAL A 105 -24.54 -21.27 21.98
N CYS A 106 -23.67 -22.16 22.48
CA CYS A 106 -22.29 -21.81 22.80
C CYS A 106 -21.50 -21.37 21.55
N SER A 107 -21.78 -21.99 20.39
CA SER A 107 -21.15 -21.67 19.12
C SER A 107 -21.59 -20.32 18.55
N GLU A 108 -22.87 -19.94 18.70
CA GLU A 108 -23.38 -18.63 18.27
C GLU A 108 -22.82 -17.47 19.08
N ARG A 109 -22.74 -17.65 20.41
CA ARG A 109 -22.11 -16.67 21.31
C ARG A 109 -20.65 -16.41 20.97
N GLN A 110 -19.89 -17.47 20.66
CA GLN A 110 -18.50 -17.33 20.23
C GLN A 110 -18.37 -16.53 18.92
N ARG A 111 -19.24 -16.80 17.94
CA ARG A 111 -19.28 -16.02 16.69
C ARG A 111 -19.62 -14.56 16.94
N GLU A 112 -20.54 -14.27 17.86
CA GLU A 112 -20.88 -12.90 18.25
C GLU A 112 -19.71 -12.16 18.89
N ASP A 113 -19.04 -12.82 19.83
CA ASP A 113 -17.86 -12.25 20.49
C ASP A 113 -16.74 -12.00 19.48
N GLU A 114 -16.53 -12.90 18.52
CA GLU A 114 -15.57 -12.71 17.43
C GLU A 114 -15.96 -11.54 16.51
N ARG A 115 -17.23 -11.43 16.10
CA ARG A 115 -17.72 -10.28 15.33
C ARG A 115 -17.48 -8.96 16.06
N ARG A 116 -17.78 -8.92 17.37
CA ARG A 116 -17.56 -7.73 18.21
C ARG A 116 -16.08 -7.37 18.29
N ARG A 117 -15.19 -8.36 18.44
CA ARG A 117 -13.74 -8.13 18.44
C ARG A 117 -13.26 -7.51 17.13
N TYR A 118 -13.68 -8.06 15.98
CA TYR A 118 -13.31 -7.50 14.68
C TYR A 118 -13.91 -6.12 14.40
N GLN A 119 -15.13 -5.86 14.86
CA GLN A 119 -15.73 -4.53 14.78
C GLN A 119 -14.92 -3.49 15.56
N ALA A 120 -14.55 -3.80 16.81
CA ALA A 120 -13.72 -2.92 17.63
C ALA A 120 -12.35 -2.64 16.97
N MET A 121 -11.70 -3.66 16.40
CA MET A 121 -10.45 -3.48 15.65
C MET A 121 -10.63 -2.61 14.39
N ALA A 122 -11.73 -2.78 13.66
CA ALA A 122 -12.03 -1.98 12.48
C ALA A 122 -12.24 -0.50 12.85
N ASP A 123 -12.94 -0.23 13.94
CA ASP A 123 -13.18 1.13 14.41
C ASP A 123 -11.90 1.80 14.92
N GLN A 124 -11.05 1.07 15.65
CA GLN A 124 -9.71 1.54 16.01
C GLN A 124 -8.88 1.88 14.76
N LYS A 125 -8.90 1.02 13.74
CA LYS A 125 -8.19 1.27 12.48
C LYS A 125 -8.70 2.51 11.77
N LYS A 126 -10.03 2.73 11.75
CA LYS A 126 -10.62 3.96 11.19
C LYS A 126 -10.14 5.20 11.94
N GLU A 127 -10.08 5.14 13.27
CA GLU A 127 -9.59 6.26 14.10
C GLU A 127 -8.13 6.60 13.78
N VAL A 128 -7.25 5.59 13.73
CA VAL A 128 -5.84 5.76 13.37
C VAL A 128 -5.70 6.36 11.97
N MET A 129 -6.42 5.84 10.99
CA MET A 129 -6.38 6.37 9.62
C MET A 129 -6.87 7.83 9.56
N ALA A 130 -7.93 8.18 10.30
CA ALA A 130 -8.42 9.55 10.38
C ALA A 130 -7.40 10.49 11.04
N LEU A 131 -6.72 10.03 12.11
CA LEU A 131 -5.66 10.79 12.78
C LEU A 131 -4.49 11.07 11.82
N LEU A 132 -3.98 10.03 11.15
CA LEU A 132 -2.89 10.15 10.19
C LEU A 132 -3.28 11.07 9.02
N GLY A 133 -4.53 10.99 8.55
CA GLY A 133 -5.09 11.89 7.55
C GLY A 133 -5.02 13.36 7.99
N ARG A 134 -5.45 13.66 9.22
CA ARG A 134 -5.37 15.02 9.80
C ARG A 134 -3.93 15.51 9.93
N GLN A 135 -3.02 14.67 10.42
CA GLN A 135 -1.60 15.01 10.53
C GLN A 135 -0.98 15.32 9.16
N ARG A 136 -1.29 14.52 8.14
CA ARG A 136 -0.84 14.76 6.76
C ARG A 136 -1.36 16.09 6.23
N GLN A 137 -2.65 16.39 6.44
CA GLN A 137 -3.23 17.67 6.03
C GLN A 137 -2.55 18.86 6.69
N GLN A 138 -2.30 18.78 8.01
CA GLN A 138 -1.57 19.81 8.74
C GLN A 138 -0.14 20.00 8.21
N ARG A 139 0.58 18.91 7.92
CA ARG A 139 1.91 18.98 7.31
C ARG A 139 1.87 19.70 5.96
N ILE A 140 0.96 19.31 5.08
CA ILE A 140 0.78 19.94 3.75
C ILE A 140 0.45 21.42 3.90
N GLN A 141 -0.43 21.79 4.84
CA GLN A 141 -0.79 23.18 5.08
C GLN A 141 0.41 24.01 5.55
N ARG A 142 1.22 23.47 6.46
CA ARG A 142 2.46 24.13 6.92
C ARG A 142 3.46 24.32 5.78
N GLU A 143 3.69 23.27 5.00
CA GLU A 143 4.60 23.30 3.85
C GLU A 143 4.13 24.30 2.77
N ARG A 144 2.82 24.40 2.53
CA ARG A 144 2.25 25.41 1.61
C ARG A 144 2.54 26.84 2.07
N LEU A 145 2.43 27.11 3.37
CA LEU A 145 2.71 28.44 3.94
C LEU A 145 4.23 28.73 3.95
N SER A 146 5.08 27.76 4.31
CA SER A 146 6.53 27.94 4.34
C SER A 146 7.16 28.03 2.94
N ALA A 147 6.59 27.37 1.93
CA ALA A 147 7.03 27.54 0.54
C ALA A 147 6.86 28.99 0.03
N ALA A 148 5.83 29.70 0.52
CA ALA A 148 5.61 31.11 0.21
C ALA A 148 6.53 32.05 1.01
N VAL A 149 6.91 31.66 2.23
CA VAL A 149 7.84 32.40 3.09
C VAL A 149 9.25 31.89 2.86
N LYS A 150 9.88 32.32 1.76
CA LYS A 150 11.33 32.19 1.63
C LYS A 150 11.96 32.94 2.82
N PRO A 151 12.83 32.31 3.64
CA PRO A 151 13.61 33.08 4.58
C PRO A 151 14.34 34.12 3.74
N LYS A 152 14.12 35.40 4.05
CA LYS A 152 15.01 36.45 3.58
C LYS A 152 16.36 36.07 4.15
N ASN A 153 17.17 35.34 3.37
CA ASN A 153 18.61 35.42 3.51
C ASN A 153 18.84 36.92 3.47
N LYS A 154 19.14 37.51 4.64
CA LYS A 154 19.86 38.76 4.64
C LYS A 154 21.14 38.36 3.93
N VAL A 155 21.19 38.65 2.64
CA VAL A 155 22.45 38.72 1.93
C VAL A 155 23.16 39.81 2.72
N VAL A 156 23.97 39.38 3.70
CA VAL A 156 25.04 40.21 4.21
C VAL A 156 25.94 40.28 3.00
N GLU A 157 25.71 41.29 2.17
CA GLU A 157 26.70 41.66 1.18
C GLU A 157 28.02 41.86 1.94
N PRO A 158 29.14 41.37 1.41
CA PRO A 158 30.43 41.62 2.00
C PRO A 158 30.57 43.13 2.24
N PRO A 159 31.00 43.54 3.45
CA PRO A 159 31.11 44.95 3.78
C PRO A 159 31.98 45.65 2.73
N ASP A 160 31.41 46.65 2.07
CA ASP A 160 32.09 47.47 1.09
C ASP A 160 33.28 48.19 1.78
N PRO A 161 34.54 47.97 1.35
CA PRO A 161 35.72 48.51 2.02
C PRO A 161 35.72 50.04 2.12
N GLU A 162 35.00 50.75 1.24
CA GLU A 162 34.86 52.21 1.35
C GLU A 162 34.07 52.61 2.61
N THR A 163 33.03 51.84 2.97
CA THR A 163 32.21 52.13 4.15
C THR A 163 32.89 51.80 5.48
N GLU A 164 33.92 50.97 5.48
CA GLU A 164 34.76 50.71 6.66
C GLU A 164 35.73 51.88 6.90
N LEU A 165 36.35 52.40 5.83
CA LEU A 165 37.26 53.55 5.89
C LEU A 165 36.56 54.83 6.37
N ASP A 166 35.33 55.07 5.94
CA ASP A 166 34.54 56.22 6.38
C ASP A 166 34.21 56.16 7.88
N LYS A 167 33.92 54.98 8.42
CA LYS A 167 33.67 54.79 9.86
C LYS A 167 34.93 54.99 10.68
N GLU A 168 36.08 54.58 10.15
CA GLU A 168 37.40 54.78 10.75
C GLU A 168 37.75 56.27 10.80
N LEU A 169 37.51 57.03 9.71
CA LEU A 169 37.73 58.47 9.65
C LEU A 169 36.89 59.24 10.68
N VAL A 170 35.62 58.87 10.84
CA VAL A 170 34.72 59.51 11.81
C VAL A 170 35.18 59.25 13.26
N ARG A 171 35.80 58.10 13.54
CA ARG A 171 36.37 57.79 14.87
C ARG A 171 37.67 58.52 15.16
N GLN A 172 38.37 58.99 14.13
CA GLN A 172 39.63 59.73 14.24
C GLN A 172 39.45 61.26 14.31
N LEU A 173 38.21 61.76 14.30
CA LEU A 173 37.95 63.17 14.55
C LEU A 173 37.92 63.44 16.07
N PRO A 174 38.71 64.41 16.58
CA PRO A 174 38.79 64.74 18.00
C PRO A 174 37.54 65.45 18.55
#